data_AF-A0A2A4LFP5-F1
#
_entry.id   AF-A0A2A4LFP5-F1
#
_cell.length_a   1.000
_cell.length_b   1.000
_cell.length_c   1.000
_cell.angle_alpha   90.00
_cell.angle_beta   90.00
_cell.angle_gamma   90.00
#
_symmetry.space_group_name_H-M   'P 1'
#
loop_
_entity.id
_entity.type
_entity.pdbx_description
1 polymer ?
#
loop_
_entity_poly.entity_id
_entity_poly.type
_entity_poly.pdbx_seq_one_letter_code
_entity_poly.pdbx_strand_id
1 'polypeptide(L)'
;MALYRKDYPVVWKVEYWCGFSRKRKDFLGVLDVLAFNDEIIVGIQDTTWGQTSVRRKKILASPLAWEWLQSPHRTIEIIGHKAPDKSKGRHRWEHKVIPITLEDFTDGRPSDE
;
A
#
# COMPACT_ATOMS: atom_id res chain seq x y z
N MET A 1 5.76 -7.25 5.04
CA MET A 1 4.89 -8.25 5.70
C MET A 1 5.14 -8.46 7.19
N ALA A 2 6.36 -8.74 7.67
CA ALA A 2 6.60 -8.99 9.11
C ALA A 2 6.14 -7.83 10.02
N LEU A 3 6.21 -6.59 9.53
CA LEU A 3 5.79 -5.38 10.25
C LEU A 3 4.33 -5.42 10.74
N TYR A 4 3.41 -6.01 9.96
CA TYR A 4 1.96 -5.98 10.26
C TYR A 4 1.48 -7.23 10.99
N ARG A 5 2.26 -8.33 10.99
CA ARG A 5 1.85 -9.58 11.65
C ARG A 5 1.80 -9.48 13.18
N LYS A 6 2.33 -8.41 13.76
CA LYS A 6 2.26 -8.15 15.21
C LYS A 6 0.87 -7.65 15.61
N ASP A 7 0.28 -6.79 14.79
CA ASP A 7 -0.95 -6.05 15.13
C ASP A 7 -2.16 -6.60 14.35
N TYR A 8 -1.93 -7.33 13.26
CA TYR A 8 -2.96 -7.91 12.42
C TYR A 8 -2.83 -9.44 12.37
N PRO A 9 -3.86 -10.19 12.82
CA PRO A 9 -3.84 -11.65 12.81
C PRO A 9 -3.79 -12.21 11.38
N VAL A 10 -4.36 -11.48 10.41
CA VAL A 10 -4.32 -11.87 9.00
C VAL A 10 -3.52 -10.86 8.19
N VAL A 11 -2.57 -11.37 7.42
CA VAL A 11 -1.81 -10.63 6.41
C VAL A 11 -1.77 -11.47 5.15
N TRP A 12 -2.36 -10.97 4.06
CA TRP A 12 -2.55 -11.71 2.83
C TRP A 12 -2.01 -10.94 1.62
N LYS A 13 -1.20 -11.61 0.80
CA LYS A 13 -0.74 -11.04 -0.47
C LYS A 13 -1.88 -11.12 -1.48
N VAL A 14 -2.33 -9.97 -1.97
CA VAL A 14 -3.39 -9.87 -2.97
C VAL A 14 -2.86 -9.56 -4.38
N GLU A 15 -1.57 -9.25 -4.51
CA GLU A 15 -0.88 -9.23 -5.80
C GLU A 15 -0.65 -10.65 -6.34
N TYR A 16 -1.03 -10.90 -7.59
CA TYR A 16 -0.75 -12.14 -8.30
C TYR A 16 -0.37 -11.92 -9.78
N TRP A 17 0.34 -12.88 -10.36
CA TRP A 17 0.63 -12.89 -11.79
C TRP A 17 -0.53 -13.51 -12.58
N CYS A 18 -1.09 -12.76 -13.53
CA CYS A 18 -2.10 -13.26 -14.43
C CYS A 18 -1.45 -13.73 -15.74
N GLY A 19 -1.34 -15.05 -15.94
CA GLY A 19 -0.69 -15.65 -17.11
C GLY A 19 -1.31 -15.24 -18.45
N PHE A 20 -2.64 -15.10 -18.51
CA PHE A 20 -3.36 -14.70 -19.72
C PHE A 20 -3.01 -13.28 -20.18
N SER A 21 -3.05 -12.31 -19.25
CA SER A 21 -2.74 -10.92 -19.57
C SER A 21 -1.25 -10.60 -19.57
N ARG A 22 -0.40 -11.53 -19.10
CA ARG A 22 1.04 -11.33 -18.87
C ARG A 22 1.34 -10.07 -18.04
N LYS A 23 0.48 -9.81 -17.05
CA LYS A 23 0.57 -8.66 -16.14
C LYS A 23 0.44 -9.14 -14.69
N ARG A 24 1.13 -8.45 -13.78
CA ARG A 24 0.80 -8.52 -12.35
C ARG A 24 -0.48 -7.73 -12.12
N LYS A 25 -1.37 -8.30 -11.34
CA LYS A 25 -2.60 -7.66 -10.88
C LYS A 25 -2.51 -7.50 -9.37
N ASP A 26 -2.80 -6.30 -8.91
CA ASP A 26 -2.94 -5.89 -7.52
C ASP A 26 -4.43 -5.67 -7.20
N PHE A 27 -4.79 -5.68 -5.92
CA PHE A 27 -6.15 -5.39 -5.50
C PHE A 27 -6.45 -3.90 -5.71
N LEU A 28 -7.62 -3.60 -6.26
CA LEU A 28 -8.05 -2.24 -6.66
C LEU A 28 -7.06 -1.52 -7.60
N GLY A 29 -6.19 -2.25 -8.29
CA GLY A 29 -5.20 -1.64 -9.17
C GLY A 29 -4.03 -0.97 -8.43
N VAL A 30 -3.99 -0.98 -7.09
CA VAL A 30 -3.03 -0.18 -6.29
C VAL A 30 -2.59 -0.77 -4.95
N LEU A 31 -3.12 -1.92 -4.51
CA LEU A 31 -2.80 -2.54 -3.22
C LEU A 31 -2.20 -3.94 -3.41
N ASP A 32 -0.99 -4.15 -2.92
CA ASP A 32 -0.26 -5.42 -3.03
C ASP A 32 -0.67 -6.43 -1.94
N VAL A 33 -1.02 -5.93 -0.77
CA VAL A 33 -1.27 -6.71 0.45
C VAL A 33 -2.50 -6.16 1.18
N LEU A 34 -3.24 -7.04 1.83
CA LEU A 34 -4.23 -6.66 2.84
C LEU A 34 -3.79 -7.20 4.20
N ALA A 35 -3.90 -6.38 5.23
CA ALA A 35 -3.77 -6.81 6.62
C ALA A 35 -5.06 -6.44 7.37
N PHE A 36 -5.60 -7.33 8.19
CA PHE A 36 -6.85 -7.06 8.88
C PHE A 36 -6.99 -7.81 10.20
N ASN A 37 -7.80 -7.21 11.07
CA ASN A 37 -8.34 -7.79 12.29
C ASN A 37 -9.88 -7.72 12.23
N ASP A 38 -10.54 -7.80 13.37
CA ASP A 38 -11.99 -7.70 13.54
C ASP A 38 -12.55 -6.28 13.35
N GLU A 39 -11.71 -5.25 13.45
CA GLU A 39 -12.13 -3.84 13.43
C GLU A 39 -11.75 -3.10 12.15
N ILE A 40 -10.59 -3.40 11.56
CA ILE A 40 -9.99 -2.60 10.50
C ILE A 40 -9.31 -3.46 9.44
N ILE A 41 -9.40 -2.99 8.19
CA ILE A 41 -8.67 -3.55 7.04
C ILE A 41 -7.70 -2.50 6.50
N VAL A 42 -6.43 -2.83 6.51
CA VAL A 42 -5.35 -2.00 5.96
C VAL A 42 -5.00 -2.50 4.56
N GLY A 43 -5.23 -1.64 3.57
CA GLY A 43 -4.69 -1.77 2.23
C GLY A 43 -3.23 -1.33 2.21
N ILE A 44 -2.33 -2.22 1.81
CA ILE A 44 -0.89 -1.96 1.85
C ILE A 44 -0.35 -1.93 0.42
N GLN A 45 0.37 -0.85 0.10
CA GLN A 45 1.19 -0.75 -1.10
C GLN A 45 2.67 -0.89 -0.73
N ASP A 46 3.28 -1.98 -1.17
CA ASP A 46 4.65 -2.37 -0.79
C ASP A 46 5.63 -1.87 -1.84
N THR A 47 6.63 -1.09 -1.44
CA THR A 47 7.53 -0.50 -2.42
C THR A 47 8.92 -0.19 -1.85
N THR A 48 9.85 0.19 -2.72
CA THR A 48 11.15 0.68 -2.27
C THR A 48 11.03 2.13 -1.80
N TRP A 49 11.86 2.54 -0.83
CA TRP A 49 11.81 3.87 -0.23
C TRP A 49 11.83 5.00 -1.27
N GLY A 50 12.60 4.86 -2.36
CA GLY A 50 12.68 5.86 -3.42
C GLY A 50 11.43 5.99 -4.30
N GLN A 51 10.51 5.02 -4.23
CA GLN A 51 9.31 4.94 -5.08
C GLN A 51 8.02 5.35 -4.38
N THR A 52 8.06 5.66 -3.08
CA THR A 52 6.85 5.97 -2.29
C THR A 52 6.06 7.15 -2.86
N SER A 53 6.74 8.18 -3.40
CA SER A 53 6.08 9.34 -4.02
C SER A 53 5.31 8.96 -5.29
N VAL A 54 5.88 8.09 -6.13
CA VAL A 54 5.23 7.59 -7.34
C VAL A 54 4.02 6.73 -6.98
N ARG A 55 4.13 5.89 -5.95
CA ARG A 55 3.01 5.07 -5.45
C ARG A 55 1.90 5.90 -4.85
N ARG A 56 2.23 6.98 -4.12
CA ARG A 56 1.24 7.94 -3.63
C ARG A 56 0.46 8.55 -4.80
N LYS A 57 1.14 9.05 -5.84
CA LYS A 57 0.47 9.57 -7.04
C LYS A 57 -0.45 8.53 -7.69
N LYS A 58 -0.01 7.28 -7.82
CA LYS A 58 -0.83 6.19 -8.37
C LYS A 58 -2.10 5.93 -7.54
N ILE A 59 -1.98 5.93 -6.21
CA ILE A 59 -3.12 5.72 -5.30
C ILE A 59 -4.10 6.89 -5.36
N LEU A 60 -3.59 8.13 -5.32
CA LEU A 60 -4.44 9.32 -5.35
C LEU A 60 -5.16 9.53 -6.69
N ALA A 61 -4.69 8.89 -7.76
CA ALA A 61 -5.38 8.85 -9.04
C ALA A 61 -6.41 7.72 -9.15
N SER A 62 -6.56 6.85 -8.14
CA SER A 62 -7.45 5.68 -8.21
C SER A 62 -8.83 6.01 -7.61
N PRO A 63 -9.92 5.97 -8.41
CA PRO A 63 -11.28 6.11 -7.87
C PRO A 63 -11.63 4.99 -6.90
N LEU A 64 -11.11 3.77 -7.12
CA LEU A 64 -11.32 2.63 -6.24
C LEU A 64 -10.62 2.80 -4.88
N ALA A 65 -9.46 3.46 -4.85
CA ALA A 65 -8.79 3.78 -3.58
C ALA A 65 -9.57 4.85 -2.80
N TRP A 66 -10.16 5.82 -3.50
CA TRP A 66 -11.04 6.80 -2.88
C TRP A 66 -12.28 6.15 -2.26
N GLU A 67 -12.96 5.26 -2.99
CA GLU A 67 -14.13 4.51 -2.51
C GLU A 67 -13.78 3.57 -1.33
N TRP A 68 -12.59 2.97 -1.37
CA TRP A 68 -12.07 2.16 -0.28
C TRP A 68 -12.03 2.96 1.03
N LEU A 69 -11.49 4.17 1.00
CA LEU A 69 -11.29 5.05 2.15
C LEU A 69 -12.58 5.69 2.69
N GLN A 70 -13.72 5.54 2.01
CA GLN A 70 -15.02 6.03 2.51
C GLN A 70 -15.49 5.32 3.78
N SER A 71 -14.99 4.11 4.06
CA SER A 71 -15.34 3.39 5.27
C SER A 71 -14.40 3.76 6.41
N PRO A 72 -14.91 4.04 7.62
CA PRO A 72 -14.05 4.28 8.79
C PRO A 72 -13.24 3.04 9.21
N HIS A 73 -13.58 1.86 8.69
CA HIS A 73 -12.93 0.58 8.99
C HIS A 73 -11.89 0.17 7.93
N ARG A 74 -11.54 1.08 7.00
CA ARG A 74 -10.60 0.79 5.92
C ARG A 74 -9.57 1.89 5.77
N THR A 75 -8.30 1.51 5.74
CA THR A 75 -7.17 2.45 5.60
C THR A 75 -6.27 2.04 4.46
N ILE A 76 -5.40 2.95 4.01
CA ILE A 76 -4.35 2.65 3.04
C ILE A 76 -3.01 3.15 3.60
N GLU A 77 -1.97 2.32 3.48
CA GLU A 77 -0.62 2.66 3.85
C GLU A 77 0.37 2.29 2.74
N ILE A 78 1.32 3.18 2.48
CA ILE A 78 2.47 2.89 1.62
C ILE A 78 3.66 2.55 2.51
N ILE A 79 4.27 1.39 2.28
CA ILE A 79 5.47 0.97 2.98
C ILE A 79 6.66 1.09 2.02
N GLY A 80 7.56 2.01 2.33
CA GLY A 80 8.86 2.15 1.66
C GLY A 80 9.94 1.35 2.38
N HIS A 81 10.54 0.39 1.68
CA HIS A 81 11.66 -0.41 2.16
C HIS A 81 12.99 0.16 1.70
N LYS A 82 13.95 0.30 2.61
CA LYS A 82 15.32 0.70 2.30
C LYS A 82 16.28 -0.37 2.80
N ALA A 83 17.02 -0.95 1.86
CA ALA A 83 18.00 -1.99 2.17
C ALA A 83 19.11 -1.46 3.08
N PRO A 84 19.68 -2.33 3.93
CA PRO A 84 20.89 -2.01 4.67
C PRO A 84 22.03 -1.67 3.71
N ASP A 85 22.94 -0.83 4.20
CA ASP A 85 24.10 -0.36 3.46
C ASP A 85 25.31 -0.43 4.38
N LYS A 86 25.97 -1.59 4.35
CA LYS A 86 27.10 -1.91 5.21
C LYS A 86 28.27 -0.94 5.00
N SER A 87 28.41 -0.37 3.80
CA SER A 87 29.47 0.61 3.49
C SER A 87 29.31 1.90 4.28
N LYS A 88 28.08 2.25 4.65
CA LYS A 88 27.72 3.41 5.47
C LYS A 88 27.37 3.03 6.92
N GLY A 89 27.77 1.84 7.37
CA GLY A 89 27.49 1.36 8.74
C GLY A 89 26.01 1.03 9.00
N ARG A 90 25.18 0.88 7.97
CA ARG A 90 23.75 0.54 8.11
C ARG A 90 23.55 -0.97 7.99
N HIS A 91 23.22 -1.62 9.09
CA HIS A 91 23.12 -3.08 9.18
C HIS A 91 21.69 -3.65 9.16
N ARG A 92 20.68 -2.78 9.16
CA ARG A 92 19.27 -3.19 9.24
C ARG A 92 18.44 -2.58 8.11
N TRP A 93 17.35 -3.25 7.77
CA TRP A 93 16.33 -2.67 6.91
C TRP A 93 15.65 -1.49 7.62
N GLU A 94 15.44 -0.42 6.88
CA GLU A 94 14.64 0.72 7.33
C GLU A 94 13.30 0.70 6.60
N HIS A 95 12.25 1.13 7.32
CA HIS A 95 10.89 1.20 6.80
C HIS A 95 10.36 2.62 6.94
N LYS A 96 9.68 3.09 5.90
CA LYS A 96 8.87 4.31 5.93
C LYS A 96 7.42 3.92 5.74
N VAL A 97 6.56 4.24 6.69
CA VAL A 97 5.11 4.08 6.54
C VAL A 97 4.52 5.45 6.23
N ILE A 98 3.70 5.53 5.19
CA ILE A 98 3.01 6.76 4.80
C ILE A 98 1.52 6.42 4.75
N PRO A 99 0.71 6.91 5.71
CA PRO A 99 -0.74 6.77 5.62
C PRO A 99 -1.28 7.58 4.45
N ILE A 100 -2.33 7.07 3.81
CA ILE A 100 -3.13 7.78 2.82
C ILE A 100 -4.54 7.90 3.38
N THR A 101 -5.06 9.12 3.36
CA THR A 101 -6.36 9.50 3.91
C THR A 101 -7.21 10.18 2.85
N LEU A 102 -8.50 10.40 3.15
CA LEU A 102 -9.37 11.15 2.24
C LEU A 102 -8.90 12.60 2.03
N GLU A 103 -8.23 13.20 3.01
CA GLU A 103 -7.71 14.57 2.93
C GLU A 103 -6.58 14.71 1.88
N ASP A 104 -5.92 13.60 1.53
CA ASP A 104 -4.91 13.58 0.48
C ASP A 104 -5.51 13.71 -0.93
N PHE A 105 -6.83 13.48 -1.09
CA PHE A 105 -7.55 13.63 -2.35
C PHE A 105 -8.12 15.05 -2.47
N THR A 106 -7.26 16.00 -2.81
CA THR A 106 -7.59 17.44 -2.81
C THR A 106 -8.74 17.82 -3.73
N ASP A 107 -8.92 17.08 -4.83
CA ASP A 107 -9.90 17.37 -5.87
C ASP A 107 -11.18 16.50 -5.74
N GLY A 108 -11.31 15.75 -4.63
CA GLY A 108 -12.40 14.80 -4.42
C GLY A 108 -12.17 13.45 -5.09
N ARG A 109 -13.26 12.76 -5.49
CA ARG A 109 -13.18 11.45 -6.13
C ARG A 109 -12.52 11.57 -7.53
N PRO A 110 -11.44 10.82 -7.83
CA PRO A 110 -10.84 10.76 -9.17
C PRO A 110 -11.82 10.22 -10.24
N SER A 111 -11.63 10.59 -11.50
CA SER A 111 -12.42 10.06 -12.63
C SER A 111 -12.04 8.60 -12.98
N ASP A 112 -12.96 7.89 -13.64
CA ASP A 112 -12.78 6.50 -14.10
C ASP A 112 -12.08 6.38 -15.47
N GLU A 113 -11.36 7.42 -15.93
CA GLU A 113 -10.72 7.46 -17.27
C GLU A 113 -9.76 6.30 -17.57
#